data_AF-A0A3D4EEC6-F1
#
_entry.id   AF-A0A3D4EEC6-F1
#
_cell.length_a   1.000
_cell.length_b   1.000
_cell.length_c   1.000
_cell.angle_alpha   90.00
_cell.angle_beta   90.00
_cell.angle_gamma   90.00
#
_symmetry.space_group_name_H-M   'P 1'
#
loop_
_entity.id
_entity.type
_entity.pdbx_description
1 polymer ?
#
loop_
_entity_poly.entity_id
_entity_poly.type
_entity_poly.pdbx_seq_one_letter_code
_entity_poly.pdbx_strand_id
1 'polypeptide(L)'
;MNYNEILASARTQVGPYCKACPVCNGRACANAMPGPGSKVPGNGAARNYDKWQEIFVNMDTLCPNAEVDTTFELFGKKFAAPIFVAPLGAVNMHYGDKLNDISYNGILVPAAA
;
A
#
# COMPACT_ATOMS: atom_id res chain seq x y z
N MET A 1 3.82 10.33 -14.80
CA MET A 1 2.59 9.53 -14.64
C MET A 1 1.94 9.95 -13.34
N ASN A 2 0.65 10.30 -13.35
CA ASN A 2 -0.09 10.62 -12.12
C ASN A 2 -0.69 9.35 -11.49
N TYR A 3 -1.22 9.45 -10.27
CA TYR A 3 -1.75 8.30 -9.54
C TYR A 3 -2.91 7.60 -10.27
N ASN A 4 -3.77 8.36 -10.95
CA ASN A 4 -4.90 7.79 -11.70
C ASN A 4 -4.43 6.99 -12.92
N GLU A 5 -3.40 7.47 -13.63
CA GLU A 5 -2.77 6.76 -14.74
C GLU A 5 -2.11 5.45 -14.26
N ILE A 6 -1.46 5.47 -13.09
CA ILE A 6 -0.91 4.27 -12.47
C ILE A 6 -2.02 3.26 -12.17
N LEU A 7 -3.12 3.68 -11.55
CA LEU A 7 -4.24 2.79 -11.23
C LEU A 7 -4.93 2.23 -12.48
N ALA A 8 -5.10 3.04 -13.53
CA ALA A 8 -5.67 2.59 -14.80
C ALA A 8 -4.79 1.52 -15.46
N SER A 9 -3.47 1.73 -15.47
CA SER A 9 -2.48 0.75 -15.94
C SER A 9 -2.49 -0.51 -15.08
N ALA A 10 -2.57 -0.37 -13.76
CA ALA A 10 -2.59 -1.51 -12.83
C ALA A 10 -3.81 -2.40 -13.04
N ARG A 11 -5.01 -1.85 -13.27
CA ARG A 11 -6.26 -2.63 -13.45
C ARG A 11 -6.18 -3.69 -14.55
N THR A 12 -5.40 -3.44 -15.61
CA THR A 12 -5.24 -4.40 -16.72
C THR A 12 -4.14 -5.43 -16.47
N GLN A 13 -3.37 -5.26 -15.40
CA GLN A 13 -2.17 -6.05 -15.10
C GLN A 13 -2.30 -6.83 -13.79
N VAL A 14 -3.13 -6.36 -12.86
CA VAL A 14 -3.43 -7.09 -11.64
C VAL A 14 -4.41 -8.22 -11.93
N GLY A 15 -4.15 -9.38 -11.32
CA GLY A 15 -4.97 -10.57 -11.42
C GLY A 15 -6.41 -10.37 -10.92
N PRO A 16 -7.27 -11.40 -11.03
CA PRO A 16 -8.72 -11.26 -10.90
C PRO A 16 -9.20 -10.82 -9.51
N TYR A 17 -8.35 -10.90 -8.48
CA TYR A 17 -8.73 -10.67 -7.09
C TYR A 17 -8.59 -9.19 -6.67
N CYS A 18 -7.43 -8.58 -6.93
CA CYS A 18 -7.22 -7.16 -6.66
C CYS A 18 -8.00 -6.32 -7.68
N LYS A 19 -8.69 -5.27 -7.21
CA LYS A 19 -9.51 -4.42 -8.09
C LYS A 19 -8.85 -3.09 -8.45
N ALA A 20 -7.62 -2.84 -7.96
CA ALA A 20 -6.92 -1.56 -8.08
C ALA A 20 -7.89 -0.38 -7.82
N CYS A 21 -8.53 -0.44 -6.64
CA CYS A 21 -9.52 0.52 -6.20
C CYS A 21 -8.89 1.92 -6.12
N PRO A 22 -9.65 2.99 -6.43
CA PRO A 22 -9.21 4.37 -6.17
C PRO A 22 -8.81 4.60 -4.71
N VAL A 23 -9.52 3.93 -3.79
CA VAL A 23 -9.21 3.89 -2.36
C VAL A 23 -9.27 2.43 -1.91
N CYS A 24 -8.15 1.89 -1.40
CA CYS A 24 -8.10 0.54 -0.88
C CYS A 24 -8.70 0.48 0.53
N ASN A 25 -9.90 -0.10 0.66
CA ASN A 25 -10.57 -0.33 1.94
C ASN A 25 -10.88 -1.82 2.21
N GLY A 26 -10.30 -2.72 1.43
CA GLY A 26 -10.44 -4.18 1.59
C GLY A 26 -11.83 -4.77 1.31
N ARG A 27 -12.83 -3.97 0.92
CA ARG A 27 -14.21 -4.45 0.71
C ARG A 27 -14.41 -5.12 -0.66
N ALA A 28 -13.84 -4.55 -1.72
CA ALA A 28 -14.05 -5.05 -3.09
C ALA A 28 -13.43 -6.42 -3.37
N CYS A 29 -12.39 -6.79 -2.61
CA CYS A 29 -11.72 -8.09 -2.65
C CYS A 29 -11.96 -8.92 -1.37
N ALA A 30 -12.95 -8.53 -0.55
CA ALA A 30 -13.26 -9.22 0.70
C ALA A 30 -13.62 -10.69 0.43
N ASN A 31 -13.27 -11.55 1.39
CA ASN A 31 -13.61 -12.96 1.41
C ASN A 31 -13.02 -13.79 0.26
N ALA A 32 -12.06 -13.24 -0.50
CA ALA A 32 -11.38 -13.94 -1.58
C ALA A 32 -10.10 -14.63 -1.07
N MET A 33 -9.97 -15.93 -1.38
CA MET A 33 -8.71 -16.66 -1.27
C MET A 33 -8.54 -17.47 -2.56
N PRO A 34 -7.55 -17.13 -3.41
CA PRO A 34 -6.55 -16.07 -3.25
C PRO A 34 -7.11 -14.64 -3.29
N GLY A 35 -6.36 -13.69 -2.73
CA GLY A 35 -6.59 -12.26 -2.88
C GLY A 35 -6.00 -11.45 -1.73
N PRO A 36 -5.77 -10.14 -1.91
CA PRO A 36 -5.21 -9.28 -0.87
C PRO A 36 -6.23 -8.85 0.21
N GLY A 37 -7.51 -9.16 0.00
CA GLY A 37 -8.57 -8.84 0.94
C GLY A 37 -8.59 -9.76 2.16
N SER A 38 -9.48 -9.48 3.11
CA SER A 38 -9.65 -10.34 4.29
C SER A 38 -10.24 -11.70 3.91
N LYS A 39 -9.73 -12.78 4.51
CA LYS A 39 -10.28 -14.15 4.36
C LYS A 39 -11.53 -14.33 5.23
N VAL A 40 -12.54 -15.06 4.74
CA VAL A 40 -13.71 -15.50 5.54
C VAL A 40 -13.24 -16.25 6.80
N PRO A 41 -13.81 -16.00 7.99
CA PRO A 41 -14.91 -15.07 8.29
C PRO A 41 -14.47 -13.65 8.70
N GLY A 42 -13.19 -13.30 8.49
CA GLY A 42 -12.61 -12.03 8.93
C GLY A 42 -12.93 -10.83 8.03
N ASN A 43 -12.92 -9.64 8.62
CA ASN A 43 -13.12 -8.35 7.95
C ASN A 43 -12.02 -7.33 8.31
N GLY A 44 -10.83 -7.82 8.69
CA GLY A 44 -9.75 -7.01 9.27
C GLY A 44 -9.32 -5.83 8.40
N ALA A 45 -9.22 -6.01 7.09
CA ALA A 45 -8.82 -4.95 6.16
C ALA A 45 -9.82 -3.78 6.16
N ALA A 46 -11.12 -4.07 6.16
CA ALA A 46 -12.16 -3.05 6.23
C ALA A 46 -12.16 -2.37 7.60
N ARG A 47 -12.04 -3.13 8.70
CA ARG A 47 -11.97 -2.57 10.06
C ARG A 47 -10.76 -1.66 10.27
N ASN A 48 -9.60 -2.04 9.75
CA ASN A 48 -8.39 -1.21 9.82
C ASN A 48 -8.60 0.11 9.08
N TYR A 49 -9.16 0.06 7.86
CA TYR A 49 -9.46 1.26 7.09
C TYR A 49 -10.47 2.16 7.81
N ASP A 50 -11.58 1.60 8.29
CA ASP A 50 -12.64 2.35 8.97
C ASP A 50 -12.11 3.02 10.24
N LYS A 51 -11.28 2.32 11.02
CA LYS A 51 -10.71 2.88 12.25
C LYS A 51 -9.83 4.09 11.98
N TRP A 52 -9.10 4.11 10.87
CA TRP A 52 -8.31 5.26 10.45
C TRP A 52 -9.18 6.48 10.10
N GLN A 53 -10.42 6.28 9.62
CA GLN A 53 -11.31 7.39 9.28
C GLN A 53 -11.85 8.12 10.52
N GLU A 54 -11.75 7.51 11.70
CA GLU A 54 -12.16 8.12 12.96
C GLU A 54 -11.09 9.08 13.53
N ILE A 55 -9.88 9.10 12.96
CA ILE A 55 -8.74 9.86 13.46
C ILE A 55 -8.59 11.13 12.63
N PHE A 56 -8.56 12.28 13.31
CA PHE A 56 -8.40 13.59 12.69
C PHE A 56 -7.07 14.23 13.09
N VAL A 57 -6.46 14.96 12.17
CA VAL A 57 -5.28 15.76 12.46
C VAL A 57 -5.72 17.05 13.16
N ASN A 58 -5.25 17.26 14.39
CA ASN A 58 -5.38 18.54 15.05
C ASN A 58 -4.25 19.46 14.58
N MET A 59 -4.55 20.32 13.61
CA MET A 59 -3.55 21.19 12.97
C MET A 59 -3.15 22.34 13.88
N ASP A 60 -1.86 22.50 14.13
CA ASP A 60 -1.31 23.77 14.61
C ASP A 60 -1.18 24.73 13.41
N THR A 61 -1.88 25.85 13.48
CA THR A 61 -1.93 26.86 12.40
C THR A 61 -1.06 28.09 12.71
N LEU A 62 -0.49 28.16 13.92
CA LEU A 62 0.38 29.25 14.36
C LEU A 62 1.83 28.78 14.39
N CYS A 63 2.34 28.36 13.23
CA CYS A 63 3.70 27.85 13.08
C CYS A 63 4.52 28.69 12.08
N PRO A 64 5.86 28.69 12.20
CA PRO A 64 6.72 29.30 11.20
C PRO A 64 6.52 28.67 9.82
N ASN A 65 6.49 29.49 8.77
CA ASN A 65 6.47 29.00 7.39
C ASN A 65 7.87 28.52 6.98
N ALA A 66 8.21 27.30 7.37
CA ALA A 66 9.49 26.65 7.10
C ALA A 66 9.31 25.45 6.16
N GLU A 67 10.40 25.03 5.51
CA GLU A 67 10.41 23.78 4.74
C GLU A 67 10.20 22.58 5.68
N VAL A 68 9.35 21.65 5.26
CA VAL A 68 9.06 20.43 6.01
C VAL A 68 10.19 19.43 5.77
N ASP A 69 10.86 19.01 6.84
CA ASP A 69 11.80 17.89 6.80
C ASP A 69 11.05 16.58 7.05
N THR A 70 10.94 15.75 6.00
CA THR A 70 10.35 14.40 6.13
C THR A 70 11.37 13.34 6.48
N THR A 71 12.67 13.69 6.56
CA THR A 71 13.71 12.70 6.78
C THR A 71 13.56 12.01 8.13
N PHE A 72 13.91 10.74 8.15
CA PHE A 72 13.66 9.85 9.29
C PHE A 72 14.89 8.98 9.54
N GLU A 73 15.28 8.79 10.79
CA GLU A 73 16.38 7.91 11.16
C GLU A 73 15.85 6.67 11.90
N LEU A 74 16.24 5.48 11.43
CA LEU A 74 15.92 4.22 12.07
C LEU A 74 17.11 3.26 11.96
N PHE A 75 17.49 2.63 13.07
CA PHE A 75 18.65 1.73 13.15
C PHE A 75 19.97 2.33 12.61
N GLY A 76 20.19 3.63 12.81
CA GLY A 76 21.39 4.34 12.33
C GLY A 76 21.42 4.58 10.82
N LYS A 77 20.26 4.46 10.14
CA LYS A 77 20.09 4.73 8.71
C LYS A 77 19.12 5.89 8.52
N LYS A 78 19.49 6.83 7.65
CA LYS A 78 18.65 7.97 7.29
C LYS A 78 17.83 7.66 6.04
N PHE A 79 16.53 7.94 6.09
CA PHE A 79 15.55 7.73 5.04
C PHE A 79 14.92 9.07 4.64
N ALA A 80 14.38 9.14 3.42
CA ALA A 80 13.69 10.34 2.92
C ALA A 80 12.34 10.58 3.60
N ALA A 81 11.67 9.52 4.06
CA ALA A 81 10.37 9.56 4.74
C ALA A 81 10.17 8.30 5.61
N PRO A 82 9.30 8.34 6.64
CA PRO A 82 8.92 7.16 7.43
C PRO A 82 7.89 6.28 6.69
N ILE A 83 8.15 5.96 5.42
CA ILE A 83 7.26 5.21 4.53
C ILE A 83 8.06 4.06 3.93
N PHE A 84 7.59 2.82 4.17
CA PHE A 84 8.28 1.61 3.76
C PHE A 84 7.33 0.68 3.02
N VAL A 85 7.88 -0.08 2.08
CA VAL A 85 7.10 -1.11 1.36
C VAL A 85 6.99 -2.35 2.24
N ALA A 86 5.75 -2.81 2.46
CA ALA A 86 5.52 -4.03 3.21
C ALA A 86 6.01 -5.26 2.42
N PRO A 87 6.65 -6.24 3.08
CA PRO A 87 7.05 -7.48 2.41
C PRO A 87 5.82 -8.24 1.94
N LEU A 88 5.80 -8.64 0.67
CA LEU A 88 4.75 -9.47 0.07
C LEU A 88 5.32 -10.83 -0.32
N GLY A 89 4.49 -11.87 -0.20
CA GLY A 89 4.77 -13.21 -0.73
C GLY A 89 3.57 -13.74 -1.49
N ALA A 90 3.77 -14.83 -2.23
CA ALA A 90 2.76 -15.42 -3.12
C ALA A 90 2.15 -14.37 -4.07
N VAL A 91 3.00 -13.49 -4.62
CA VAL A 91 2.62 -12.34 -5.45
C VAL A 91 1.81 -12.80 -6.65
N ASN A 92 2.26 -13.87 -7.32
CA ASN A 92 1.53 -14.45 -8.44
C ASN A 92 0.12 -14.93 -8.05
N MET A 93 0.00 -15.58 -6.89
CA MET A 93 -1.26 -16.12 -6.39
C MET A 93 -2.28 -15.01 -6.12
N HIS A 94 -1.84 -13.86 -5.61
CA HIS A 94 -2.72 -12.76 -5.19
C HIS A 94 -2.93 -11.67 -6.23
N TYR A 95 -1.94 -11.44 -7.10
CA TYR A 95 -1.87 -10.29 -8.00
C TYR A 95 -1.67 -10.66 -9.48
N GLY A 96 -1.70 -11.95 -9.83
CA GLY A 96 -1.64 -12.43 -11.21
C GLY A 96 -0.23 -12.70 -11.73
N ASP A 97 -0.11 -13.18 -12.96
CA ASP A 97 1.11 -13.84 -13.46
C ASP A 97 2.20 -12.87 -13.93
N LYS A 98 1.97 -11.55 -13.85
CA LYS A 98 2.93 -10.55 -14.33
C LYS A 98 4.26 -10.61 -13.57
N LEU A 99 4.22 -10.86 -12.26
CA LEU A 99 5.39 -10.96 -11.39
C LEU A 99 5.27 -12.16 -10.46
N ASN A 100 6.41 -12.73 -10.12
CA ASN A 100 6.57 -13.69 -9.02
C ASN A 100 7.37 -13.05 -7.87
N ASP A 101 7.47 -13.75 -6.74
CA ASP A 101 8.13 -13.21 -5.54
C ASP A 101 9.58 -12.75 -5.80
N ILE A 102 10.34 -13.48 -6.62
CA ILE A 102 11.74 -13.16 -6.93
C ILE A 102 11.83 -11.89 -7.78
N SER A 103 11.09 -11.83 -8.89
CA SER A 103 11.09 -10.67 -9.79
C SER A 103 10.52 -9.42 -9.13
N TYR A 104 9.49 -9.56 -8.30
CA TYR A 104 8.92 -8.48 -7.51
C TYR A 104 9.95 -7.91 -6.52
N ASN A 105 10.59 -8.77 -5.73
CA ASN A 105 11.59 -8.33 -4.76
C ASN A 105 12.86 -7.77 -5.43
N GLY A 106 13.24 -8.30 -6.60
CA GLY A 106 14.35 -7.77 -7.39
C GLY A 106 14.13 -6.33 -7.89
N ILE A 107 12.88 -5.90 -8.03
CA ILE A 107 12.53 -4.50 -8.33
C ILE A 107 12.45 -3.67 -7.04
N LEU A 108 11.79 -4.21 -6.02
CA LEU A 108 11.43 -3.42 -4.84
C LEU A 108 12.56 -3.16 -3.86
N VAL A 109 13.39 -4.15 -3.58
CA VAL A 109 14.46 -4.01 -2.59
C VAL A 109 15.45 -2.91 -3.00
N PRO A 110 15.90 -2.82 -4.26
CA PRO A 110 16.73 -1.70 -4.72
C PRO A 110 16.01 -0.35 -4.69
N ALA A 111 14.69 -0.32 -4.91
CA ALA A 111 13.90 0.92 -4.88
C ALA A 111 13.63 1.43 -3.45
N ALA A 112 13.79 0.57 -2.44
CA ALA A 112 13.62 0.89 -1.03
C ALA A 112 14.96 1.16 -0.30
N ALA A 113 16.09 1.08 -1.01
CA ALA A 113 17.45 1.29 -0.49
C ALA A 113 17.89 2.76 -0.55
#